data_AF-A0A3M2D7N1-F1
#
_entry.id   AF-A0A3M2D7N1-F1
#
_cell.length_a   1.000
_cell.length_b   1.000
_cell.length_c   1.000
_cell.angle_alpha   90.00
_cell.angle_beta   90.00
_cell.angle_gamma   90.00
#
_symmetry.space_group_name_H-M   'P 1'
#
loop_
_entity.id
_entity.type
_entity.pdbx_description
1 polymer ?
#
loop_
_entity_poly.entity_id
_entity_poly.type
_entity_poly.pdbx_seq_one_letter_code
_entity_poly.pdbx_strand_id
1 'polypeptide(L)'
;MSVHLVSNSKISYIAVYFMRFAPEEWKRELKELFSVDDARSLGALLWQLNAAAVDERYGKGEHRLFNPHGYRYLEPAFAPTAMPSYKVMMEWLYQVEGSEASEHRLVEMIKQCAFDTAFEIIARTQDYREARVV
;
A
#
# COMPACT_ATOMS: atom_id res chain seq x y z
N MET A 1 18.59 -5.64 6.08
CA MET A 1 17.70 -5.75 4.91
C MET A 1 18.02 -4.61 3.98
N SER A 2 18.26 -4.88 2.70
CA SER A 2 18.46 -3.86 1.67
C SER A 2 17.15 -3.14 1.38
N VAL A 3 17.20 -1.82 1.34
CA VAL A 3 16.04 -0.96 1.04
C VAL A 3 15.85 -0.95 -0.47
N HIS A 4 14.65 -1.28 -0.92
CA HIS A 4 14.30 -1.42 -2.34
C HIS A 4 13.01 -0.66 -2.61
N LEU A 5 12.93 0.03 -3.74
CA LEU A 5 11.68 0.59 -4.23
C LEU A 5 10.64 -0.54 -4.39
N VAL A 6 9.44 -0.35 -3.84
CA VAL A 6 8.39 -1.37 -3.96
C VAL A 6 8.02 -1.53 -5.43
N SER A 7 7.93 -2.78 -5.89
CA SER A 7 7.65 -3.05 -7.30
C SER A 7 6.29 -2.52 -7.73
N ASN A 8 6.15 -2.19 -9.02
CA ASN A 8 4.89 -1.74 -9.61
C ASN A 8 3.73 -2.71 -9.32
N SER A 9 3.98 -4.02 -9.40
CA SER A 9 2.98 -5.06 -9.12
C SER A 9 2.49 -5.04 -7.68
N LYS A 10 3.40 -4.85 -6.72
CA LYS A 10 3.08 -4.75 -5.29
C LYS A 10 2.29 -3.48 -4.99
N ILE A 11 2.68 -2.35 -5.56
CA ILE A 11 1.94 -1.08 -5.41
C ILE A 11 0.53 -1.19 -5.99
N SER A 12 0.38 -1.75 -7.19
CA SER A 12 -0.94 -2.03 -7.77
C SER A 12 -1.77 -2.97 -6.89
N TYR A 13 -1.15 -3.97 -6.26
CA TYR A 13 -1.82 -4.88 -5.34
C TYR A 13 -2.40 -4.15 -4.12
N ILE A 14 -1.63 -3.24 -3.51
CA ILE A 14 -2.13 -2.36 -2.43
C ILE A 14 -3.31 -1.55 -2.93
N ALA A 15 -3.16 -0.88 -4.08
CA ALA A 15 -4.17 0.04 -4.58
C ALA A 15 -5.50 -0.66 -4.88
N VAL A 16 -5.47 -1.83 -5.52
CA VAL A 16 -6.68 -2.61 -5.80
C VAL A 16 -7.31 -3.12 -4.51
N TYR A 17 -6.52 -3.59 -3.54
CA TYR A 17 -7.05 -4.02 -2.25
C TYR A 17 -7.75 -2.87 -1.52
N PHE A 18 -7.07 -1.72 -1.41
CA PHE A 18 -7.61 -0.53 -0.75
C PHE A 18 -8.91 -0.07 -1.42
N MET A 19 -8.91 0.11 -2.75
CA MET A 19 -10.12 0.57 -3.46
C MET A 19 -11.29 -0.40 -3.35
N ARG A 20 -11.02 -1.69 -3.11
CA ARG A 20 -12.05 -2.70 -2.95
C ARG A 20 -12.62 -2.77 -1.53
N PHE A 21 -11.76 -2.69 -0.53
CA PHE A 21 -12.12 -3.05 0.85
C PHE A 21 -12.10 -1.87 1.83
N ALA A 22 -11.50 -0.74 1.49
CA ALA A 22 -11.56 0.44 2.33
C ALA A 22 -13.01 0.96 2.48
N PRO A 23 -13.35 1.58 3.62
CA PRO A 23 -14.63 2.26 3.80
C PRO A 23 -14.91 3.30 2.72
N GLU A 24 -16.19 3.48 2.37
CA GLU A 24 -16.59 4.47 1.34
C GLU A 24 -16.28 5.91 1.75
N GLU A 25 -16.20 6.23 3.06
CA GLU A 25 -15.67 7.54 3.48
C GLU A 25 -14.22 7.77 3.06
N TRP A 26 -13.35 6.75 3.10
CA TRP A 26 -11.96 6.91 2.72
C TRP A 26 -11.81 7.06 1.21
N LYS A 27 -12.64 6.39 0.42
CA LYS A 27 -12.66 6.58 -1.04
C LYS A 27 -13.13 7.98 -1.42
N ARG A 28 -14.10 8.54 -0.70
CA ARG A 28 -14.51 9.94 -0.87
C ARG A 28 -13.39 10.90 -0.49
N GLU A 29 -12.74 10.68 0.66
CA GLU A 29 -11.60 11.47 1.09
C GLU A 29 -10.45 11.42 0.06
N LEU A 30 -10.15 10.24 -0.51
CA LEU A 30 -9.16 10.09 -1.57
C LEU A 30 -9.47 10.94 -2.80
N LYS A 31 -10.74 10.95 -3.21
CA LYS A 31 -11.21 11.74 -4.35
C LYS A 31 -11.13 13.23 -4.06
N GLU A 32 -11.58 13.67 -2.89
CA GLU A 32 -11.65 15.08 -2.52
C GLU A 32 -10.28 15.70 -2.28
N LEU A 33 -9.38 14.99 -1.58
CA LEU A 33 -8.08 15.53 -1.19
C LEU A 33 -6.99 15.27 -2.22
N PHE A 34 -7.06 14.16 -2.96
CA PHE A 34 -5.96 13.74 -3.85
C PHE A 34 -6.37 13.52 -5.30
N SER A 35 -7.64 13.78 -5.67
CA SER A 35 -8.15 13.50 -7.03
C SER A 35 -7.92 12.06 -7.48
N VAL A 36 -8.04 11.11 -6.53
CA VAL A 36 -7.89 9.68 -6.77
C VAL A 36 -9.28 9.07 -6.97
N ASP A 37 -9.53 8.54 -8.17
CA ASP A 37 -10.83 7.97 -8.56
C ASP A 37 -10.78 6.43 -8.68
N ASP A 38 -9.60 5.85 -8.83
CA ASP A 38 -9.44 4.42 -9.12
C ASP A 38 -8.09 3.86 -8.58
N ALA A 39 -7.91 2.55 -8.72
CA ALA A 39 -6.69 1.88 -8.25
C ALA A 39 -5.43 2.34 -9.03
N ARG A 40 -5.59 2.85 -10.25
CA ARG A 40 -4.47 3.32 -11.06
C ARG A 40 -3.93 4.65 -10.55
N SER A 41 -4.82 5.61 -10.30
CA SER A 41 -4.49 6.91 -9.72
C SER A 41 -3.96 6.77 -8.30
N LEU A 42 -4.56 5.91 -7.49
CA LEU A 42 -4.05 5.58 -6.16
C LEU A 42 -2.63 4.98 -6.23
N GLY A 43 -2.43 3.99 -7.10
CA GLY A 43 -1.13 3.34 -7.26
C GLY A 43 -0.03 4.31 -7.70
N ALA A 44 -0.35 5.27 -8.57
CA ALA A 44 0.60 6.31 -8.97
C ALA A 44 1.01 7.19 -7.79
N LEU A 45 0.06 7.60 -6.94
CA LEU A 45 0.35 8.41 -5.77
C LEU A 45 1.17 7.64 -4.72
N LEU A 46 0.83 6.36 -4.47
CA LEU A 46 1.62 5.49 -3.59
C LEU A 46 3.07 5.32 -4.08
N TRP A 47 3.27 5.20 -5.40
CA TRP A 47 4.61 5.15 -5.98
C TRP A 47 5.36 6.46 -5.81
N GLN A 48 4.70 7.61 -6.02
CA GLN A 48 5.33 8.92 -5.87
C GLN A 48 5.86 9.13 -4.46
N LEU A 49 5.06 8.80 -3.44
CA LEU A 49 5.49 8.89 -2.03
C LEU A 49 6.66 7.94 -1.73
N ASN A 50 6.63 6.72 -2.27
CA ASN A 50 7.73 5.78 -2.10
C ASN A 50 9.02 6.25 -2.81
N ALA A 51 8.91 6.77 -4.03
CA ALA A 51 10.05 7.32 -4.77
C ALA A 51 10.63 8.55 -4.06
N ALA A 52 9.79 9.43 -3.52
CA ALA A 52 10.22 10.58 -2.73
C ALA A 52 11.00 10.15 -1.47
N ALA A 53 10.48 9.16 -0.73
CA ALA A 53 11.16 8.62 0.44
C ALA A 53 12.53 7.97 0.11
N VAL A 54 12.62 7.29 -1.04
CA VAL A 54 13.89 6.73 -1.54
C VAL A 54 14.86 7.85 -1.89
N ASP A 55 14.41 8.88 -2.61
CA ASP A 55 15.25 10.01 -2.99
C ASP A 55 15.75 10.82 -1.78
N GLU A 56 14.92 10.98 -0.74
CA GLU A 56 15.32 11.64 0.50
C GLU A 56 16.41 10.84 1.23
N ARG A 57 16.27 9.51 1.28
CA ARG A 57 17.18 8.65 2.04
C ARG A 57 18.52 8.41 1.34
N TYR A 58 18.52 8.31 0.02
CA TYR A 58 19.71 7.89 -0.75
C TYR A 58 20.29 8.99 -1.64
N GLY A 59 19.53 10.04 -1.93
CA GLY A 59 19.92 11.10 -2.84
C GLY A 59 18.94 11.25 -4.01
N LYS A 60 18.87 12.48 -4.52
CA LYS A 60 17.93 12.83 -5.59
C LYS A 60 18.14 11.99 -6.85
N GLY A 61 17.08 11.29 -7.28
CA GLY A 61 17.09 10.46 -8.49
C GLY A 61 17.48 9.00 -8.27
N GLU A 62 17.84 8.60 -7.05
CA GLU A 62 18.20 7.22 -6.71
C GLU A 62 17.06 6.24 -6.95
N HIS A 63 15.79 6.66 -6.84
CA HIS A 63 14.63 5.82 -7.18
C HIS A 63 14.72 5.24 -8.61
N ARG A 64 15.38 5.93 -9.54
CA ARG A 64 15.53 5.50 -10.94
C ARG A 64 16.49 4.32 -11.10
N LEU A 65 17.41 4.10 -10.15
CA LEU A 65 18.27 2.92 -10.15
C LEU A 65 17.46 1.65 -9.87
N PHE A 66 16.40 1.77 -9.07
CA PHE A 66 15.49 0.66 -8.76
C PHE A 66 14.39 0.48 -9.81
N ASN A 67 13.88 1.58 -10.38
CA ASN A 67 12.91 1.54 -11.46
C ASN A 67 13.08 2.72 -12.44
N PRO A 68 13.86 2.54 -13.52
CA PRO A 68 14.17 3.62 -14.46
C PRO A 68 12.97 4.04 -15.32
N HIS A 69 11.95 3.17 -15.43
CA HIS A 69 10.75 3.43 -16.23
C HIS A 69 9.61 4.06 -15.44
N GLY A 70 9.77 4.20 -14.13
CA GLY A 70 8.76 4.75 -13.23
C GLY A 70 7.56 3.82 -13.00
N TYR A 71 6.50 4.39 -12.44
CA TYR A 71 5.29 3.64 -12.17
C TYR A 71 4.53 3.26 -13.44
N ARG A 72 4.20 1.99 -13.55
CA ARG A 72 3.21 1.47 -14.49
C ARG A 72 2.21 0.64 -13.70
N TYR A 73 0.94 0.96 -13.83
CA TYR A 73 -0.11 0.13 -13.25
C TYR A 73 -0.09 -1.27 -13.88
N LEU A 74 0.01 -2.28 -13.03
CA LEU A 74 -0.05 -3.69 -13.41
C LEU A 74 -1.25 -4.31 -12.71
N GLU A 75 -2.23 -4.76 -13.48
CA GLU A 75 -3.38 -5.49 -12.93
C GLU A 75 -2.85 -6.72 -12.16
N PRO A 76 -3.24 -6.91 -10.89
CA PRO A 76 -2.86 -8.10 -10.14
C PRO A 76 -3.27 -9.38 -10.86
N ALA A 77 -2.34 -10.31 -11.02
CA ALA A 77 -2.62 -11.62 -11.65
C ALA A 77 -3.66 -12.45 -10.87
N PHE A 78 -3.83 -12.15 -9.58
CA PHE A 78 -4.82 -12.76 -8.70
C PHE A 78 -5.50 -11.68 -7.87
N ALA A 79 -6.75 -11.93 -7.51
CA ALA A 79 -7.51 -11.03 -6.65
C ALA A 79 -6.76 -10.77 -5.32
N PRO A 80 -6.65 -9.50 -4.90
CA PRO A 80 -6.05 -9.19 -3.61
C PRO A 80 -6.75 -9.85 -2.44
N THR A 81 -5.97 -10.42 -1.52
CA THR A 81 -6.46 -11.06 -0.29
C THR A 81 -5.79 -10.45 0.93
N ALA A 82 -6.46 -10.52 2.09
CA ALA A 82 -6.04 -9.81 3.30
C ALA A 82 -4.56 -10.04 3.68
N MET A 83 -4.10 -11.28 3.75
CA MET A 83 -2.73 -11.60 4.20
C MET A 83 -1.64 -11.12 3.23
N PRO A 84 -1.67 -11.43 1.92
CA PRO A 84 -0.74 -10.83 0.95
C PRO A 84 -0.79 -9.30 0.93
N SER A 85 -1.98 -8.70 0.96
CA SER A 85 -2.13 -7.24 0.96
C SER A 85 -1.48 -6.62 2.18
N TYR A 86 -1.72 -7.19 3.36
CA TYR A 86 -1.09 -6.75 4.61
C TYR A 86 0.43 -6.76 4.52
N LYS A 87 1.03 -7.88 4.06
CA LYS A 87 2.49 -7.98 3.93
C LYS A 87 3.06 -6.90 3.01
N VAL A 88 2.39 -6.65 1.88
CA VAL A 88 2.85 -5.67 0.90
C VAL A 88 2.63 -4.23 1.41
N MET A 89 1.53 -3.95 2.12
CA MET A 89 1.32 -2.66 2.78
C MET A 89 2.40 -2.40 3.84
N MET A 90 2.75 -3.38 4.68
CA MET A 90 3.81 -3.22 5.68
C MET A 90 5.18 -2.98 5.04
N GLU A 91 5.49 -3.67 3.93
CA GLU A 91 6.70 -3.42 3.16
C GLU A 91 6.74 -1.98 2.64
N TRP A 92 5.64 -1.48 2.07
CA TRP A 92 5.56 -0.11 1.57
C TRP A 92 5.64 0.93 2.69
N LEU A 93 4.95 0.71 3.81
CA LEU A 93 5.00 1.58 5.00
C LEU A 93 6.42 1.70 5.55
N TYR A 94 7.17 0.61 5.59
CA TYR A 94 8.57 0.63 5.99
C TYR A 94 9.46 1.44 5.03
N GLN A 95 9.14 1.46 3.74
CA GLN A 95 9.91 2.27 2.79
C GLN A 95 9.69 3.78 2.98
N VAL A 96 8.48 4.19 3.34
CA VAL A 96 8.15 5.61 3.57
C VAL A 96 8.45 6.07 5.00
N GLU A 97 8.63 5.16 5.96
CA GLU A 97 8.91 5.49 7.36
C GLU A 97 10.15 6.39 7.51
N GLY A 98 10.04 7.43 8.35
CA GLY A 98 11.16 8.35 8.63
C GLY A 98 11.54 9.28 7.47
N SER A 99 10.69 9.42 6.46
CA SER A 99 10.77 10.45 5.41
C SER A 99 9.69 11.50 5.61
N GLU A 100 9.78 12.67 4.96
CA GLU A 100 8.70 13.66 4.95
C GLU A 100 7.38 13.06 4.40
N ALA A 101 7.48 12.10 3.49
CA ALA A 101 6.33 11.38 2.96
C ALA A 101 5.56 10.61 4.05
N SER A 102 6.18 10.27 5.18
CA SER A 102 5.54 9.55 6.29
C SER A 102 4.44 10.35 7.00
N GLU A 103 4.48 11.68 6.90
CA GLU A 103 3.47 12.59 7.47
C GLU A 103 2.28 12.81 6.52
N HIS A 104 2.37 12.29 5.29
CA HIS A 104 1.32 12.47 4.30
C HIS A 104 0.03 11.75 4.71
N ARG A 105 -1.12 12.42 4.61
CA ARG A 105 -2.43 11.86 5.02
C ARG A 105 -2.76 10.51 4.37
N LEU A 106 -2.37 10.31 3.10
CA LEU A 106 -2.48 8.99 2.45
C LEU A 106 -1.73 7.88 3.21
N VAL A 107 -0.54 8.15 3.73
CA VAL A 107 0.24 7.16 4.50
C VAL A 107 -0.54 6.74 5.74
N GLU A 108 -1.17 7.69 6.45
CA GLU A 108 -2.01 7.38 7.61
C GLU A 108 -3.22 6.52 7.24
N MET A 109 -3.87 6.78 6.10
CA MET A 109 -4.96 5.95 5.60
C MET A 109 -4.47 4.52 5.29
N ILE A 110 -3.28 4.36 4.69
CA ILE A 110 -2.69 3.04 4.43
C ILE A 110 -2.29 2.34 5.73
N LYS A 111 -1.74 3.06 6.72
CA LYS A 111 -1.44 2.51 8.05
C LYS A 111 -2.70 1.96 8.71
N GLN A 112 -3.79 2.73 8.72
CA GLN A 112 -5.05 2.29 9.29
C GLN A 112 -5.64 1.10 8.51
N CYS A 113 -5.59 1.12 7.17
CA CYS A 113 -6.01 -0.01 6.35
C CYS A 113 -5.25 -1.30 6.68
N ALA A 114 -3.93 -1.20 6.86
CA ALA A 114 -3.08 -2.33 7.24
C ALA A 114 -3.45 -2.87 8.64
N PHE A 115 -3.73 -1.97 9.58
CA PHE A 115 -4.17 -2.33 10.93
C PHE A 115 -5.53 -3.05 10.93
N ASP A 116 -6.52 -2.52 10.22
CA ASP A 116 -7.85 -3.14 10.09
C ASP A 116 -7.75 -4.51 9.40
N THR A 117 -6.89 -4.61 8.38
CA THR A 117 -6.60 -5.88 7.70
C THR A 117 -5.95 -6.90 8.64
N ALA A 118 -5.07 -6.47 9.54
CA ALA A 118 -4.47 -7.35 10.53
C ALA A 118 -5.53 -7.92 11.49
N PHE A 119 -6.49 -7.10 11.93
CA PHE A 119 -7.61 -7.57 12.75
C PHE A 119 -8.50 -8.56 12.02
N GLU A 120 -8.82 -8.32 10.74
CA GLU A 120 -9.57 -9.27 9.91
C GLU A 120 -8.87 -10.63 9.84
N ILE A 121 -7.55 -10.63 9.63
CA ILE A 121 -6.73 -11.84 9.59
C ILE A 121 -6.83 -12.60 10.93
N ILE A 122 -6.69 -11.88 12.05
CA ILE A 122 -6.73 -12.48 13.39
C ILE A 122 -8.12 -13.09 13.64
N ALA A 123 -9.19 -12.33 13.40
CA ALA A 123 -10.57 -12.77 13.59
C ALA A 123 -10.86 -14.06 12.79
N ARG A 124 -10.55 -14.07 11.49
CA ARG A 124 -10.74 -15.26 10.65
C ARG A 124 -9.92 -16.47 11.10
N THR A 125 -8.73 -16.23 11.64
CA THR A 125 -7.89 -17.29 12.20
C THR A 125 -8.50 -17.86 13.48
N GLN A 126 -9.10 -17.01 14.31
CA GLN A 126 -9.81 -17.44 15.51
C GLN A 126 -11.05 -18.26 15.16
N ASP A 127 -11.89 -17.78 14.23
CA ASP A 127 -13.08 -18.51 13.75
C ASP A 127 -12.70 -19.92 13.25
N TYR A 128 -11.62 -20.02 12.49
CA TYR A 128 -11.12 -21.30 12.00
C TYR A 128 -10.66 -22.24 13.13
N ARG A 129 -10.05 -21.69 14.19
CA ARG A 129 -9.65 -22.49 15.37
C ARG A 129 -10.86 -23.01 16.11
N GLU A 130 -11.85 -22.15 16.35
CA GLU A 130 -13.09 -22.53 17.06
C GLU A 130 -13.87 -23.60 16.28
N ALA A 131 -13.97 -23.47 14.95
CA ALA A 131 -14.64 -24.46 14.09
C ALA A 131 -13.94 -25.84 14.05
N ARG A 132 -12.65 -25.92 14.41
CA ARG A 132 -11.88 -27.18 14.44
C ARG A 132 -11.93 -27.91 15.77
N VAL A 133 -12.45 -27.28 16.83
CA VAL A 133 -12.59 -27.88 18.17
C VAL A 133 -13.95 -28.62 18.31
N VAL A 134 -14.71 -28.74 17.22
CA VAL A 134 -15.97 -29.49 17.10
C VAL A 134 -15.73 -30.86 16.49
#